data_AF-A0A838RSY7-F1
#
_entry.id   AF-A0A838RSY7-F1
#
_cell.length_a   1.000
_cell.length_b   1.000
_cell.length_c   1.000
_cell.angle_alpha   90.00
_cell.angle_beta   90.00
_cell.angle_gamma   90.00
#
_symmetry.space_group_name_H-M   'P 1'
#
loop_
_entity.id
_entity.type
_entity.pdbx_description
1 polymer ?
#
loop_
_entity_poly.entity_id
_entity_poly.type
_entity_poly.pdbx_seq_one_letter_code
_entity_poly.pdbx_strand_id
1 'polypeptide(L)'
;MSYRIRLKREDAVDWASANPILGLGESGYDVTNKQIRVGDGLTPWNDLTPIGGGGGGSGGVVATTSEARAGVNNTAVMTPLRVKEATPFADVSFFGAV
;
A
#
# COMPACT_ATOMS: atom_id res chain seq x y z
N MET A 1 -33.64 4.23 28.16
CA MET A 1 -32.51 3.35 28.53
C MET A 1 -31.41 3.54 27.49
N SER A 2 -30.17 3.82 27.89
CA SER A 2 -29.03 3.94 26.97
C SER A 2 -27.99 2.89 27.33
N TYR A 3 -27.66 2.02 26.37
CA TYR A 3 -26.61 1.03 26.52
C TYR A 3 -25.38 1.51 25.75
N ARG A 4 -24.21 1.45 26.40
CA ARG A 4 -22.93 1.78 25.77
C ARG A 4 -22.08 0.51 25.70
N ILE A 5 -21.74 0.11 24.49
CA ILE A 5 -20.83 -1.03 24.26
C ILE A 5 -19.39 -0.52 24.32
N ARG A 6 -18.53 -1.28 25.00
CA ARG A 6 -17.10 -1.02 25.11
C ARG A 6 -16.35 -2.21 24.53
N LEU A 7 -15.53 -1.98 23.52
CA LEU A 7 -14.66 -2.99 22.94
C LEU A 7 -13.40 -3.20 23.79
N LYS A 8 -12.74 -4.34 23.59
CA LYS A 8 -11.37 -4.57 24.04
C LYS A 8 -10.46 -3.57 23.32
N ARG A 9 -9.69 -2.80 24.10
CA ARG A 9 -8.87 -1.71 23.59
C ARG A 9 -7.58 -1.64 24.39
N GLU A 10 -6.49 -1.40 23.70
CA GLU A 10 -5.15 -1.18 24.28
C GLU A 10 -4.38 -0.24 23.33
N ASP A 11 -3.20 0.21 23.76
CA ASP A 11 -2.29 0.97 22.91
C ASP A 11 -1.50 0.06 21.95
N ALA A 12 -0.90 0.65 20.92
CA ALA A 12 -0.23 -0.12 19.86
C ALA A 12 0.88 -1.03 20.38
N VAL A 13 1.62 -0.59 21.40
CA VAL A 13 2.72 -1.35 22.01
C VAL A 13 2.20 -2.58 22.74
N ASP A 14 1.14 -2.42 23.54
CA ASP A 14 0.56 -3.50 24.32
C ASP A 14 -0.09 -4.54 23.42
N TRP A 15 -0.81 -4.09 22.39
CA TRP A 15 -1.35 -4.97 21.37
C TRP A 15 -0.26 -5.74 20.62
N ALA A 16 0.81 -5.07 20.20
CA ALA A 16 1.90 -5.69 19.48
C ALA A 16 2.66 -6.70 20.32
N SER A 17 2.82 -6.42 21.62
CA SER A 17 3.50 -7.32 22.56
C SER A 17 2.64 -8.50 22.99
N ALA A 18 1.35 -8.29 23.25
CA ALA A 18 0.45 -9.38 23.63
C ALA A 18 0.10 -10.28 22.43
N ASN A 19 0.03 -9.68 21.24
CA ASN A 19 -0.30 -10.29 19.95
C ASN A 19 -1.35 -11.44 20.02
N PRO A 20 -2.51 -11.22 20.67
CA PRO A 20 -3.48 -12.29 20.88
C PRO A 20 -4.20 -12.66 19.58
N ILE A 21 -4.64 -13.91 19.49
CA ILE A 21 -5.63 -14.34 18.50
C ILE A 21 -7.01 -13.90 19.02
N LEU A 22 -7.68 -13.03 18.26
CA LEU A 22 -9.05 -12.61 18.57
C LEU A 22 -10.03 -13.67 18.06
N GLY A 23 -11.08 -13.94 18.84
CA GLY A 23 -12.12 -14.88 18.44
C GLY A 23 -12.81 -14.48 17.15
N LEU A 24 -13.48 -15.43 16.48
CA LEU A 24 -14.22 -15.17 15.24
C LEU A 24 -15.25 -14.05 15.46
N GLY A 25 -15.10 -12.93 14.75
CA GLY A 25 -15.97 -11.76 14.84
C GLY A 25 -15.69 -10.84 16.05
N GLU A 26 -14.71 -11.16 16.89
CA GLU A 26 -14.30 -10.30 18.01
C GLU A 26 -13.59 -9.04 17.48
N SER A 27 -14.03 -7.87 17.91
CA SER A 27 -13.42 -6.60 17.53
C SER A 27 -12.48 -6.07 18.60
N GLY A 28 -11.25 -5.74 18.20
CA GLY A 28 -10.27 -5.04 19.02
C GLY A 28 -10.00 -3.65 18.46
N TYR A 29 -9.66 -2.72 19.36
CA TYR A 29 -9.35 -1.34 19.00
C TYR A 29 -7.96 -0.92 19.47
N ASP A 30 -7.14 -0.45 18.54
CA ASP A 30 -5.87 0.23 18.81
C ASP A 30 -6.15 1.71 19.09
N VAL A 31 -5.90 2.14 20.32
CA VAL A 31 -6.14 3.53 20.74
C VAL A 31 -5.12 4.49 20.11
N THR A 32 -3.88 4.03 19.94
CA THR A 32 -2.78 4.83 19.40
C THR A 32 -2.95 5.07 17.90
N ASN A 33 -3.13 4.01 17.12
CA ASN A 33 -3.26 4.08 15.66
C ASN A 33 -4.70 4.40 15.21
N LYS A 34 -5.66 4.38 16.13
CA LYS A 34 -7.10 4.57 15.86
C LYS A 34 -7.63 3.56 14.84
N GLN A 35 -7.20 2.31 14.99
CA GLN A 35 -7.53 1.22 14.07
C GLN A 35 -8.44 0.20 14.76
N ILE A 36 -9.42 -0.31 14.02
CA ILE A 36 -10.23 -1.46 14.44
C ILE A 36 -9.77 -2.66 13.63
N ARG A 37 -9.53 -3.80 14.29
CA ARG A 37 -9.32 -5.10 13.63
C ARG A 37 -10.34 -6.09 14.16
N VAL A 38 -10.71 -7.06 13.33
CA VAL A 38 -11.67 -8.11 13.68
C VAL A 38 -11.00 -9.46 13.56
N GLY A 39 -11.14 -10.28 14.59
CA GLY A 39 -10.61 -11.63 14.63
C GLY A 39 -11.33 -12.58 13.70
N ASP A 40 -10.58 -13.50 13.11
CA ASP A 40 -11.05 -14.67 12.38
C ASP A 40 -10.94 -15.96 13.22
N GLY A 41 -10.46 -15.85 14.48
CA GLY A 41 -10.24 -16.98 15.39
C GLY A 41 -8.91 -17.73 15.17
N LEU A 42 -8.06 -17.29 14.25
CA LEU A 42 -6.82 -17.98 13.88
C LEU A 42 -5.62 -17.05 13.78
N THR A 43 -5.82 -15.87 13.19
CA THR A 43 -4.78 -14.90 12.88
C THR A 43 -4.48 -14.03 14.10
N PRO A 44 -3.21 -13.87 14.49
CA PRO A 44 -2.84 -13.01 15.60
C PRO A 44 -2.98 -11.52 15.23
N TRP A 45 -3.18 -10.67 16.24
CA TRP A 45 -3.46 -9.23 16.08
C TRP A 45 -2.56 -8.47 15.09
N ASN A 46 -1.26 -8.75 15.09
CA ASN A 46 -0.28 -8.06 14.25
C ASN A 46 -0.46 -8.34 12.76
N ASP A 47 -1.02 -9.50 12.42
CA ASP A 47 -1.24 -9.94 11.04
C ASP A 47 -2.67 -9.67 10.56
N LEU A 48 -3.57 -9.24 11.46
CA LEU A 48 -4.93 -8.85 11.10
C LEU A 48 -4.94 -7.52 10.35
N THR A 49 -5.64 -7.51 9.21
CA THR A 49 -5.85 -6.31 8.42
C THR A 49 -6.78 -5.33 9.16
N PRO A 50 -6.37 -4.07 9.40
CA PRO A 50 -7.24 -3.07 9.99
C PRO A 50 -8.39 -2.66 9.06
N ILE A 51 -9.58 -2.55 9.63
CA ILE A 51 -10.78 -2.03 8.96
C ILE A 51 -10.55 -0.57 8.61
N GLY A 52 -10.82 -0.22 7.35
CA GLY A 52 -10.71 1.16 6.88
C GLY A 52 -9.26 1.66 6.81
N GLY A 53 -8.26 0.77 6.97
CA GLY A 53 -6.90 1.03 6.53
C GLY A 53 -6.96 1.25 5.02
N GLY A 54 -7.09 2.50 4.62
CA GLY A 54 -7.22 2.88 3.22
C GLY A 54 -6.10 2.23 2.46
N GLY A 55 -6.45 1.45 1.44
CA GLY A 55 -5.52 1.15 0.36
C GLY A 55 -5.11 2.49 -0.20
N GLY A 56 -4.04 3.07 0.36
CA GLY A 56 -3.38 4.23 -0.18
C GLY A 56 -2.99 3.78 -1.57
N GLY A 57 -3.72 4.28 -2.58
CA GLY A 57 -3.45 3.97 -3.97
C GLY A 57 -1.96 4.15 -4.14
N SER A 58 -1.26 3.06 -4.47
CA SER A 58 0.17 3.10 -4.65
C SER A 58 0.41 4.22 -5.65
N GLY A 59 1.00 5.33 -5.19
CA GLY A 59 1.51 6.34 -6.11
C GLY A 59 2.39 5.55 -7.06
N GLY A 60 1.94 5.40 -8.30
CA GLY A 60 2.46 4.37 -9.18
C GLY A 60 3.99 4.41 -9.18
N VAL A 61 4.63 3.24 -9.16
CA VAL A 61 6.10 3.16 -9.14
C VAL A 61 6.62 4.02 -10.29
N VAL A 62 7.40 5.06 -9.99
CA VAL A 62 7.95 5.92 -11.04
C VAL A 62 9.06 5.17 -11.76
N ALA A 63 8.96 5.04 -13.08
CA ALA A 63 9.97 4.35 -13.86
C ALA A 63 11.36 4.98 -13.68
N THR A 64 12.36 4.14 -13.47
CA THR A 64 13.77 4.54 -13.57
C THR A 64 14.11 4.90 -15.02
N THR A 65 15.24 5.60 -15.24
CA THR A 65 15.71 5.94 -16.59
C THR A 65 15.91 4.70 -17.46
N SER A 66 16.41 3.61 -16.88
CA SER A 66 16.61 2.33 -17.58
C SER A 66 15.31 1.70 -18.01
N GLU A 67 14.30 1.68 -17.13
CA GLU A 67 12.99 1.10 -17.43
C GLU A 67 12.24 1.92 -18.48
N ALA A 68 12.35 3.26 -18.41
CA ALA A 68 11.75 4.15 -19.39
C ALA A 68 12.35 3.95 -20.79
N ARG A 69 13.67 3.77 -20.90
CA ARG A 69 14.35 3.49 -22.18
C ARG A 69 14.07 2.09 -22.72
N ALA A 70 13.94 1.10 -21.83
CA ALA A 70 13.66 -0.28 -22.23
C ALA A 70 12.23 -0.47 -22.76
N GLY A 71 11.26 0.31 -22.26
CA GLY A 71 9.87 0.28 -22.76
C GLY A 71 9.13 -1.04 -22.50
N VAL A 72 9.61 -1.87 -21.58
CA VAL A 72 9.06 -3.21 -21.30
C VAL A 72 8.14 -3.28 -20.07
N ASN A 73 8.05 -2.20 -19.28
CA ASN A 73 7.28 -2.18 -18.03
C ASN A 73 6.01 -1.31 -18.16
N ASN A 74 4.83 -1.93 -18.03
CA ASN A 74 3.52 -1.27 -18.10
C ASN A 74 2.89 -1.00 -16.72
N THR A 75 3.56 -1.36 -15.63
CA THR A 75 3.08 -1.18 -14.25
C THR A 75 3.63 0.09 -13.58
N ALA A 76 4.66 0.69 -14.17
CA ALA A 76 5.28 1.92 -13.69
C ALA A 76 4.68 3.16 -14.38
N VAL A 77 4.62 4.28 -13.65
CA VAL A 77 4.23 5.58 -14.21
C VAL A 77 5.44 6.27 -14.83
N MET A 78 5.23 6.91 -15.98
CA MET A 78 6.25 7.65 -16.70
C MET A 78 6.07 9.15 -16.45
N THR A 79 7.06 9.80 -15.84
CA THR A 79 7.04 11.26 -15.68
C THR A 79 7.37 11.94 -17.01
N PRO A 80 6.99 13.21 -17.23
CA PRO A 80 7.33 13.93 -18.47
C PRO A 80 8.83 13.90 -18.81
N LEU A 81 9.71 13.91 -17.80
CA LEU A 81 11.16 13.77 -17.99
C LEU A 81 11.54 12.38 -18.53
N ARG A 82 10.98 11.31 -17.97
CA ARG A 82 11.23 9.94 -18.42
C ARG A 82 10.70 9.69 -19.83
N VAL A 83 9.59 10.32 -20.21
CA VAL A 83 9.09 10.31 -21.60
C VAL A 83 10.11 10.94 -22.54
N LYS A 84 10.62 12.13 -22.21
CA LYS A 84 11.63 12.82 -23.03
C LYS A 84 12.93 12.00 -23.17
N GLU A 85 13.35 11.27 -22.13
CA GLU A 85 14.54 10.41 -22.17
C GLU A 85 14.35 9.11 -22.96
N ALA A 86 13.11 8.61 -23.02
CA ALA A 86 12.74 7.36 -23.71
C ALA A 86 12.43 7.56 -25.19
N THR A 87 11.98 8.76 -25.59
CA THR A 87 11.81 9.16 -26.98
C THR A 87 12.93 10.12 -27.40
N PRO A 88 14.16 9.65 -27.64
CA PRO A 88 15.16 10.50 -28.27
C PRO A 88 14.67 10.82 -29.69
N PHE A 89 14.24 12.06 -29.94
CA PHE A 89 13.91 12.57 -31.28
C PHE A 89 15.15 12.63 -32.22
N ALA A 90 16.25 11.95 -31.90
CA ALA A 90 17.51 12.08 -32.60
C ALA A 90 17.99 10.72 -33.09
N ASP A 91 17.34 10.20 -34.13
CA ASP A 91 18.10 9.78 -35.30
C ASP A 91 17.24 9.82 -36.57
N VAL A 92 17.22 10.98 -37.23
CA VAL A 92 16.73 11.08 -38.63
C VAL A 92 17.91 10.97 -39.62
N SER A 93 19.01 10.31 -39.24
CA SER A 93 20.11 10.03 -40.18
C SER A 93 19.72 9.10 -41.34
N PHE A 94 18.46 8.64 -41.39
CA PHE A 94 17.92 7.91 -42.54
C PHE A 94 17.63 8.80 -43.78
N PHE A 95 17.79 10.13 -43.71
CA PHE A 95 17.82 10.99 -44.91
C PHE A 95 19.26 11.27 -45.38
N GLY A 96 20.06 10.21 -45.51
CA GLY A 96 21.40 10.27 -46.09
C GLY A 96 21.60 9.15 -47.11
N ALA A 97 21.74 9.54 -48.38
CA ALA A 97 22.16 8.75 -49.55
C ALA A 97 21.15 7.74 -50.14
N VAL A 98 20.28 8.25 -51.03
CA VAL A 98 20.12 7.80 -52.44
C VAL A 98 19.80 9.04 -53.28
#